data_AF-A0A949Z2W3-F1
#
_entry.id   AF-A0A949Z2W3-F1
#
_cell.length_a   1.000
_cell.length_b   1.000
_cell.length_c   1.000
_cell.angle_alpha   90.00
_cell.angle_beta   90.00
_cell.angle_gamma   90.00
#
_symmetry.space_group_name_H-M   'P 1'
#
loop_
_entity.id
_entity.type
_entity.pdbx_description
1 polymer ?
#
loop_
_entity_poly.entity_id
_entity_poly.type
_entity_poly.pdbx_seq_one_letter_code
_entity_poly.pdbx_strand_id
1 'polypeptide(L)'
;MNKTLFSEVQRLFERTYAAVGINLEECLIDRVRCSQLTTLAGASARELSELARTFLRTSDDRLYVGIYYSNWLIEQLERHDPRGGLSNSNIRSLIMFVEEINHALHAALQFKAGLRRIDSEDFARNLELQGMVDTYLVLLLFVAFFRKTQRISRTDRRWLRFHLFESRAQDAFQDENLRARYLETGELAASYTHYLDTLNGARRL
;
A
#
# COMPACT_ATOMS: atom_id res chain seq x y z
N MET A 1 -6.67 -19.50 16.51
CA MET A 1 -6.80 -18.05 16.25
C MET A 1 -7.23 -17.85 14.81
N ASN A 2 -8.24 -17.02 14.55
CA ASN A 2 -8.50 -16.54 13.20
C ASN A 2 -7.31 -15.70 12.73
N LYS A 3 -6.94 -15.82 11.45
CA LYS A 3 -5.91 -14.95 10.86
C LYS A 3 -6.44 -13.52 10.80
N THR A 4 -5.57 -12.56 11.13
CA THR A 4 -5.86 -11.14 10.95
C THR A 4 -5.84 -10.79 9.46
N LEU A 5 -6.58 -9.76 9.06
CA LEU A 5 -6.51 -9.22 7.70
C LEU A 5 -5.06 -8.83 7.32
N PHE A 6 -4.33 -8.25 8.27
CA PHE A 6 -2.92 -7.90 8.10
C PHE A 6 -2.09 -9.13 7.70
N SER A 7 -2.18 -10.21 8.48
CA SER A 7 -1.40 -11.43 8.23
C SER A 7 -1.76 -12.10 6.91
N GLU A 8 -2.99 -11.92 6.42
CA GLU A 8 -3.41 -12.40 5.10
C GLU A 8 -2.80 -11.58 3.97
N VAL A 9 -2.80 -10.25 4.11
CA VAL A 9 -2.18 -9.33 3.14
C VAL A 9 -0.66 -9.50 3.10
N GLN A 10 0.03 -9.58 4.25
CA GLN A 10 1.47 -9.85 4.28
C GLN A 10 1.80 -11.16 3.55
N ARG A 11 1.09 -12.26 3.88
CA ARG A 11 1.32 -13.55 3.22
C ARG A 11 1.06 -13.51 1.72
N LEU A 12 0.07 -12.71 1.29
CA LEU A 12 -0.20 -12.53 -0.13
C LEU A 12 1.01 -11.90 -0.84
N PHE A 13 1.58 -10.84 -0.26
CA PHE A 13 2.80 -10.24 -0.80
C PHE A 13 4.01 -11.17 -0.74
N GLU A 14 4.22 -11.87 0.37
CA GLU A 14 5.36 -12.79 0.52
C GLU A 14 5.29 -13.97 -0.47
N ARG A 15 4.09 -14.41 -0.84
CA ARG A 15 3.88 -15.42 -1.89
C ARG A 15 4.20 -14.89 -3.30
N THR A 16 3.99 -13.59 -3.53
CA THR A 16 4.25 -12.96 -4.82
C THR A 16 5.73 -12.63 -4.99
N TYR A 17 6.39 -12.16 -3.93
CA TYR A 17 7.77 -11.67 -3.99
C TYR A 17 8.74 -12.60 -3.26
N ALA A 18 8.81 -12.48 -1.95
CA ALA A 18 9.65 -13.29 -1.08
C ALA A 18 9.25 -13.06 0.38
N ALA A 19 9.56 -14.01 1.25
CA ALA A 19 9.37 -13.84 2.69
C ALA A 19 10.33 -12.77 3.25
N VAL A 20 9.79 -11.81 4.01
CA VAL A 20 10.63 -10.83 4.72
C VAL A 20 11.32 -11.46 5.92
N GLY A 21 10.69 -12.47 6.53
CA GLY A 21 11.23 -13.22 7.67
C GLY A 21 10.96 -12.59 9.04
N ILE A 22 10.07 -11.58 9.07
CA ILE A 22 9.58 -10.92 10.29
C ILE A 22 8.06 -10.81 10.23
N ASN A 23 7.41 -10.74 11.38
CA ASN A 23 5.99 -10.41 11.47
C ASN A 23 5.83 -8.89 11.42
N LEU A 24 5.30 -8.33 10.33
CA LEU A 24 5.17 -6.87 10.22
C LEU A 24 4.08 -6.30 11.16
N GLU A 25 3.21 -7.14 11.73
CA GLU A 25 2.31 -6.70 12.81
C GLU A 25 3.09 -6.26 14.07
N GLU A 26 4.28 -6.79 14.30
CA GLU A 26 5.16 -6.38 15.40
C GLU A 26 5.80 -5.00 15.15
N CYS A 27 5.68 -4.47 13.93
CA CYS A 27 6.10 -3.13 13.56
C CYS A 27 4.99 -2.09 13.73
N LEU A 28 3.80 -2.48 14.21
CA LEU A 28 2.72 -1.54 14.47
C LEU A 28 3.09 -0.56 15.59
N ILE A 29 2.88 0.72 15.34
CA ILE A 29 3.14 1.80 16.30
C ILE A 29 1.84 2.50 16.69
N ASP A 30 1.83 3.08 17.89
CA ASP A 30 0.69 3.86 18.37
C ASP A 30 0.67 5.30 17.81
N ARG A 31 -0.40 6.02 18.14
CA ARG A 31 -0.59 7.43 17.74
C ARG A 31 0.48 8.35 18.30
N VAL A 32 0.95 8.10 19.52
CA VAL A 32 1.96 8.93 20.18
C VAL A 32 3.28 8.83 19.41
N ARG A 33 3.69 7.61 19.07
CA ARG A 33 4.89 7.34 18.29
C ARG A 33 4.76 7.87 16.86
N CYS A 34 3.60 7.73 16.21
CA CYS A 34 3.34 8.32 14.90
C CYS A 34 3.53 9.84 14.91
N SER A 35 3.01 10.55 15.93
CA SER A 35 3.19 12.00 16.08
C SER A 35 4.66 12.40 16.27
N GLN A 36 5.39 11.66 17.11
CA GLN A 36 6.83 11.87 17.31
C GLN A 36 7.62 11.69 16.00
N LEU A 37 7.39 10.59 15.29
CA LEU A 37 8.11 10.30 14.04
C LEU A 37 7.74 11.28 12.92
N THR A 38 6.48 11.71 12.85
CA THR A 38 6.04 12.76 11.92
C THR A 38 6.78 14.08 12.17
N THR A 39 6.98 14.45 13.44
CA THR A 39 7.75 15.65 13.78
C THR A 39 9.20 15.51 13.35
N LEU A 40 9.81 14.34 13.56
CA LEU A 40 11.20 14.06 13.17
C LEU A 40 11.40 13.97 11.65
N ALA A 41 10.39 13.55 10.90
CA ALA A 41 10.44 13.41 9.44
C ALA A 41 10.37 14.77 8.70
N GLY A 42 10.07 15.86 9.39
CA GLY A 42 10.09 17.22 8.83
C GLY A 42 8.73 17.72 8.34
N ALA A 43 8.72 18.91 7.72
CA ALA A 43 7.50 19.63 7.40
C ALA A 43 6.66 18.95 6.30
N SER A 44 7.29 18.43 5.25
CA SER A 44 6.59 17.75 4.14
C SER A 44 5.87 16.48 4.60
N ALA A 45 6.39 15.77 5.60
CA ALA A 45 5.74 14.61 6.18
C ALA A 45 4.38 14.93 6.84
N ARG A 46 4.08 16.20 7.14
CA ARG A 46 2.77 16.61 7.69
C ARG A 46 1.66 16.56 6.65
N GLU A 47 1.99 16.62 5.37
CA GLU A 47 1.01 16.56 4.27
C GLU A 47 0.57 15.12 3.95
N LEU A 48 1.31 14.12 4.43
CA LEU A 48 0.95 12.71 4.27
C LEU A 48 -0.31 12.35 5.09
N SER A 49 -0.94 11.22 4.78
CA SER A 49 -2.18 10.79 5.43
C SER A 49 -2.04 10.66 6.95
N GLU A 50 -2.92 11.27 7.74
CA GLU A 50 -2.98 11.03 9.20
C GLU A 50 -3.65 9.69 9.56
N LEU A 51 -4.23 8.99 8.57
CA LEU A 51 -5.00 7.77 8.80
C LEU A 51 -4.14 6.51 8.76
N ALA A 52 -3.06 6.51 7.97
CA ALA A 52 -2.14 5.39 7.78
C ALA A 52 -0.77 5.93 7.35
N ARG A 53 0.34 5.38 7.89
CA ARG A 53 1.71 5.75 7.51
C ARG A 53 2.72 4.63 7.78
N THR A 54 3.71 4.52 6.91
CA THR A 54 4.92 3.72 7.12
C THR A 54 6.12 4.65 7.32
N PHE A 55 6.86 4.40 8.40
CA PHE A 55 8.09 5.08 8.74
C PHE A 55 9.26 4.13 8.52
N LEU A 56 10.27 4.61 7.80
CA LEU A 56 11.49 3.87 7.50
C LEU A 56 12.69 4.66 7.99
N ARG A 57 13.65 3.96 8.60
CA ARG A 57 14.94 4.55 8.96
C ARG A 57 16.03 3.49 8.91
N THR A 58 17.18 3.85 8.35
CA THR A 58 18.40 3.03 8.44
C THR A 58 19.36 3.60 9.49
N SER A 59 19.94 2.72 10.31
CA SER A 59 21.05 3.05 11.23
C SER A 59 21.83 1.78 11.53
N ASP A 60 23.16 1.85 11.59
CA ASP A 60 24.03 0.75 12.03
C ASP A 60 23.77 -0.59 11.30
N ASP A 61 23.61 -0.51 9.97
CA ASP A 61 23.24 -1.64 9.10
C ASP A 61 21.95 -2.37 9.51
N ARG A 62 21.01 -1.63 10.09
CA ARG A 62 19.65 -2.08 10.40
C ARG A 62 18.62 -1.21 9.73
N LEU A 63 17.51 -1.83 9.32
CA LEU A 63 16.28 -1.16 8.93
C LEU A 63 15.32 -1.14 10.12
N TYR A 64 14.85 0.04 10.46
CA TYR A 64 13.76 0.26 11.41
C TYR A 64 12.49 0.56 10.62
N VAL A 65 11.42 -0.15 10.96
CA VAL A 65 10.10 -0.02 10.33
C VAL A 65 9.09 0.30 11.42
N GLY A 66 8.23 1.28 11.19
CA GLY A 66 7.06 1.56 12.01
C GLY A 66 5.84 1.75 11.12
N ILE A 67 4.75 1.04 11.41
CA ILE A 67 3.50 1.11 10.64
C ILE A 67 2.41 1.67 11.55
N TYR A 68 1.80 2.77 11.16
CA TYR A 68 0.71 3.38 11.89
C TYR A 68 -0.60 3.20 11.13
N TYR A 69 -1.65 2.82 11.86
CA TYR A 69 -3.04 2.95 11.43
C TYR A 69 -3.84 3.65 12.52
N SER A 70 -4.64 4.62 12.13
CA SER A 70 -5.54 5.33 13.05
C SER A 70 -6.65 4.40 13.57
N ASN A 71 -7.15 4.68 14.77
CA ASN A 71 -8.30 3.95 15.33
C ASN A 71 -9.50 4.00 14.40
N TRP A 72 -9.75 5.15 13.77
CA TRP A 72 -10.83 5.30 12.80
C TRP A 72 -10.68 4.32 11.64
N LEU A 73 -9.48 4.18 11.07
CA LEU A 73 -9.23 3.26 9.96
C LEU A 73 -9.45 1.80 10.38
N ILE A 74 -8.96 1.43 11.56
CA ILE A 74 -9.14 0.09 12.13
C ILE A 74 -10.64 -0.19 12.31
N GLU A 75 -11.39 0.71 12.96
CA GLU A 75 -12.83 0.59 13.17
C GLU A 75 -13.60 0.48 11.84
N GLN A 76 -13.21 1.23 10.80
CA GLN A 76 -13.83 1.10 9.49
C GLN A 76 -13.61 -0.29 8.88
N LEU A 77 -12.40 -0.84 8.99
CA LEU A 77 -12.08 -2.18 8.47
C LEU A 77 -12.75 -3.29 9.27
N GLU A 78 -12.91 -3.14 10.58
CA GLU A 78 -13.61 -4.10 11.41
C GLU A 78 -15.12 -4.08 11.15
N ARG A 79 -15.71 -2.89 11.02
CA ARG A 79 -17.14 -2.71 10.75
C ARG A 79 -17.52 -3.14 9.33
N HIS A 80 -16.64 -2.91 8.36
CA HIS A 80 -16.87 -3.20 6.96
C HIS A 80 -15.79 -4.13 6.40
N ASP A 81 -15.64 -5.30 7.03
CA ASP A 81 -14.58 -6.27 6.70
C ASP A 81 -14.51 -6.60 5.21
N PRO A 82 -13.41 -6.24 4.51
CA PRO A 82 -13.26 -6.49 3.09
C PRO A 82 -13.22 -7.98 2.74
N ARG A 83 -12.98 -8.88 3.73
CA ARG A 83 -13.09 -10.34 3.57
C ARG A 83 -14.53 -10.83 3.46
N GLY A 84 -15.52 -9.95 3.70
CA GLY A 84 -16.93 -10.17 3.37
C GLY A 84 -17.37 -9.65 2.00
N GLY A 85 -16.55 -8.80 1.34
CA GLY A 85 -16.86 -8.19 0.06
C GLY A 85 -16.30 -6.77 -0.05
N LEU A 86 -15.88 -6.35 -1.25
CA LEU A 86 -15.51 -4.95 -1.50
C LEU A 86 -16.76 -4.11 -1.82
N SER A 87 -16.79 -2.91 -1.25
CA SER A 87 -17.86 -1.93 -1.46
C SER A 87 -17.30 -0.51 -1.35
N ASN A 88 -18.15 0.49 -1.62
CA ASN A 88 -17.77 1.89 -1.41
C ASN A 88 -17.48 2.22 0.07
N SER A 89 -17.95 1.41 1.03
CA SER A 89 -17.75 1.67 2.47
C SER A 89 -16.41 1.19 2.99
N ASN A 90 -15.70 0.30 2.28
CA ASN A 90 -14.43 -0.26 2.75
C ASN A 90 -13.26 -0.13 1.78
N ILE A 91 -13.49 0.11 0.48
CA ILE A 91 -12.40 0.09 -0.51
C ILE A 91 -11.30 1.11 -0.21
N ARG A 92 -11.66 2.33 0.20
CA ARG A 92 -10.66 3.37 0.51
C ARG A 92 -9.83 3.01 1.74
N SER A 93 -10.48 2.46 2.78
CA SER A 93 -9.81 1.97 3.98
C SER A 93 -8.87 0.80 3.66
N LEU A 94 -9.32 -0.13 2.80
CA LEU A 94 -8.49 -1.25 2.38
C LEU A 94 -7.28 -0.78 1.55
N ILE A 95 -7.44 0.19 0.64
CA ILE A 95 -6.34 0.76 -0.14
C ILE A 95 -5.25 1.29 0.79
N MET A 96 -5.59 2.21 1.70
CA MET A 96 -4.63 2.77 2.66
C MET A 96 -3.97 1.68 3.51
N PHE A 97 -4.76 0.69 3.93
CA PHE A 97 -4.25 -0.42 4.73
C PHE A 97 -3.20 -1.25 3.98
N VAL A 98 -3.50 -1.63 2.74
CA VAL A 98 -2.63 -2.47 1.90
C VAL A 98 -1.35 -1.73 1.50
N GLU A 99 -1.43 -0.45 1.18
CA GLU A 99 -0.28 0.37 0.78
C GLU A 99 0.79 0.41 1.87
N GLU A 100 0.42 0.58 3.14
CA GLU A 100 1.42 0.62 4.21
C GLU A 100 2.09 -0.74 4.47
N ILE A 101 1.35 -1.86 4.36
CA ILE A 101 1.97 -3.19 4.44
C ILE A 101 2.93 -3.38 3.27
N ASN A 102 2.54 -2.92 2.08
CA ASN A 102 3.36 -2.99 0.88
C ASN A 102 4.67 -2.23 1.04
N HIS A 103 4.59 -0.97 1.51
CA HIS A 103 5.74 -0.11 1.75
C HIS A 103 6.73 -0.77 2.73
N ALA A 104 6.23 -1.27 3.86
CA ALA A 104 7.06 -1.97 4.85
C ALA A 104 7.72 -3.23 4.29
N LEU A 105 6.98 -4.04 3.54
CA LEU A 105 7.48 -5.28 2.95
C LEU A 105 8.56 -5.01 1.90
N HIS A 106 8.31 -4.12 0.95
CA HIS A 106 9.28 -3.81 -0.11
C HIS A 106 10.52 -3.11 0.43
N ALA A 107 10.39 -2.23 1.42
CA ALA A 107 11.54 -1.66 2.11
C ALA A 107 12.41 -2.75 2.75
N ALA A 108 11.79 -3.72 3.44
CA ALA A 108 12.50 -4.84 4.05
C ALA A 108 13.18 -5.74 3.01
N LEU A 109 12.50 -6.07 1.91
CA LEU A 109 13.07 -6.89 0.84
C LEU A 109 14.24 -6.20 0.14
N GLN A 110 14.10 -4.91 -0.20
CA GLN A 110 15.18 -4.14 -0.82
C GLN A 110 16.38 -3.99 0.11
N PHE A 111 16.13 -3.77 1.41
CA PHE A 111 17.19 -3.74 2.41
C PHE A 111 17.93 -5.09 2.50
N LYS A 112 17.21 -6.22 2.51
CA LYS A 112 17.82 -7.57 2.47
C LYS A 112 18.64 -7.80 1.20
N ALA A 113 18.24 -7.19 0.08
CA ALA A 113 18.97 -7.24 -1.19
C ALA A 113 20.20 -6.31 -1.24
N GLY A 114 20.52 -5.60 -0.16
CA GLY A 114 21.70 -4.73 -0.06
C GLY A 114 21.45 -3.27 -0.40
N LEU A 115 20.20 -2.88 -0.71
CA LEU A 115 19.88 -1.47 -0.91
C LEU A 115 19.94 -0.74 0.44
N ARG A 116 20.67 0.38 0.48
CA ARG A 116 20.83 1.20 1.69
C ARG A 116 20.33 2.63 1.54
N ARG A 117 20.15 3.11 0.30
CA ARG A 117 19.71 4.47 -0.05
C ARG A 117 18.18 4.62 0.04
N ILE A 118 17.61 4.22 1.18
CA ILE A 118 16.16 4.29 1.43
C ILE A 118 15.65 5.72 1.66
N ASP A 119 16.57 6.68 1.82
CA ASP A 119 16.34 8.11 1.97
C ASP A 119 16.27 8.85 0.63
N SER A 120 16.50 8.16 -0.48
CA SER A 120 16.50 8.77 -1.81
C SER A 120 15.09 8.95 -2.37
N GLU A 121 14.93 9.98 -3.20
CA GLU A 121 13.67 10.22 -3.92
C GLU A 121 13.34 9.07 -4.89
N ASP A 122 14.35 8.48 -5.54
CA ASP A 122 14.16 7.33 -6.42
C ASP A 122 13.60 6.12 -5.67
N PHE A 123 14.07 5.88 -4.44
CA PHE A 123 13.53 4.84 -3.59
C PHE A 123 12.05 5.13 -3.27
N ALA A 124 11.72 6.36 -2.87
CA ALA A 124 10.36 6.73 -2.55
C ALA A 124 9.42 6.62 -3.75
N ARG A 125 9.82 7.07 -4.95
CA ARG A 125 9.05 6.93 -6.19
C ARG A 125 8.79 5.47 -6.55
N ASN A 126 9.84 4.64 -6.47
CA ASN A 126 9.70 3.20 -6.74
C ASN A 126 8.75 2.53 -5.74
N LEU A 127 8.82 2.94 -4.46
CA LEU A 127 7.96 2.40 -3.41
C LEU A 127 6.49 2.76 -3.64
N GLU A 128 6.18 4.02 -3.95
CA GLU A 128 4.82 4.47 -4.26
C GLU A 128 4.26 3.82 -5.54
N LEU A 129 5.07 3.74 -6.59
CA LEU A 129 4.69 3.06 -7.84
C LEU A 129 4.33 1.60 -7.59
N GLN A 130 5.20 0.87 -6.88
CA GLN A 130 4.97 -0.53 -6.54
C GLN A 130 3.75 -0.69 -5.63
N GLY A 131 3.60 0.19 -4.64
CA GLY A 131 2.45 0.24 -3.72
C GLY A 131 1.12 0.34 -4.46
N MET A 132 1.01 1.23 -5.44
CA MET A 132 -0.22 1.38 -6.23
C MET A 132 -0.49 0.16 -7.12
N VAL A 133 0.53 -0.36 -7.82
CA VAL A 133 0.38 -1.54 -8.68
C VAL A 133 -0.07 -2.75 -7.86
N ASP A 134 0.59 -2.98 -6.72
CA ASP A 134 0.32 -4.13 -5.87
C ASP A 134 -1.04 -4.02 -5.21
N THR A 135 -1.43 -2.82 -4.78
CA THR A 135 -2.77 -2.56 -4.25
C THR A 135 -3.84 -2.88 -5.29
N TYR A 136 -3.64 -2.50 -6.56
CA TYR A 136 -4.56 -2.90 -7.63
C TYR A 136 -4.69 -4.42 -7.74
N LEU A 137 -3.58 -5.15 -7.71
CA LEU A 137 -3.57 -6.62 -7.79
C LEU A 137 -4.27 -7.27 -6.58
N VAL A 138 -4.04 -6.75 -5.37
CA VAL A 138 -4.73 -7.20 -4.15
C VAL A 138 -6.25 -6.97 -4.30
N LEU A 139 -6.68 -5.79 -4.74
CA LEU A 139 -8.09 -5.50 -4.95
C LEU A 139 -8.73 -6.45 -5.97
N LEU A 140 -8.03 -6.79 -7.06
CA LEU A 140 -8.51 -7.79 -8.03
C LEU A 140 -8.70 -9.17 -7.40
N LEU A 141 -7.78 -9.59 -6.53
CA LEU A 141 -7.88 -10.87 -5.83
C LEU A 141 -9.07 -10.91 -4.88
N PHE A 142 -9.32 -9.82 -4.14
CA PHE A 142 -10.51 -9.70 -3.29
C PHE A 142 -11.79 -9.82 -4.15
N VAL A 143 -11.90 -9.07 -5.25
CA VAL A 143 -13.06 -9.19 -6.17
C VAL A 143 -13.20 -10.63 -6.71
N ALA A 144 -12.10 -11.24 -7.17
CA ALA A 144 -12.13 -12.59 -7.73
C ALA A 144 -12.61 -13.64 -6.72
N PHE A 145 -12.21 -13.52 -5.46
CA PHE A 145 -12.63 -14.42 -4.39
C PHE A 145 -14.15 -14.44 -4.22
N PHE A 146 -14.81 -13.28 -4.16
CA PHE A 146 -16.28 -13.21 -4.03
C PHE A 146 -17.03 -13.62 -5.28
N ARG A 147 -16.40 -13.49 -6.45
CA ARG A 147 -16.99 -13.89 -7.73
C ARG A 147 -16.98 -15.40 -7.98
N LYS A 148 -16.44 -16.22 -7.06
CA LYS A 148 -16.51 -17.70 -7.05
C LYS A 148 -16.41 -18.31 -8.46
N THR A 149 -15.27 -18.08 -9.14
CA THR A 149 -14.92 -18.51 -10.50
C THR A 149 -15.44 -17.69 -11.68
N GLN A 150 -16.24 -16.64 -11.49
CA GLN A 150 -16.55 -15.71 -12.58
C GLN A 150 -15.36 -14.80 -12.88
N ARG A 151 -15.14 -14.51 -14.17
CA ARG A 151 -14.13 -13.54 -14.59
C ARG A 151 -14.45 -12.16 -14.01
N ILE A 152 -13.41 -11.46 -13.54
CA ILE A 152 -13.49 -10.05 -13.16
C ILE A 152 -13.97 -9.26 -14.38
N SER A 153 -15.07 -8.52 -14.22
CA SER A 153 -15.71 -7.78 -15.30
C SER A 153 -14.96 -6.48 -15.62
N ARG A 154 -15.23 -5.89 -16.79
CA ARG A 154 -14.72 -4.55 -17.13
C ARG A 154 -15.21 -3.48 -16.14
N THR A 155 -16.44 -3.63 -15.64
CA THR A 155 -17.04 -2.72 -14.67
C THR A 155 -16.31 -2.77 -13.33
N ASP A 156 -15.96 -3.97 -12.84
CA ASP A 156 -15.18 -4.12 -11.60
C ASP A 156 -13.83 -3.41 -11.73
N ARG A 157 -13.12 -3.64 -12.84
CA ARG A 157 -11.81 -3.01 -13.11
C ARG A 157 -11.91 -1.50 -13.15
N ARG A 158 -12.93 -0.98 -13.83
CA ARG A 158 -13.18 0.47 -13.89
C ARG A 158 -13.44 1.04 -12.49
N TRP A 159 -14.26 0.35 -11.69
CA TRP A 159 -14.57 0.77 -10.33
C TRP A 159 -13.33 0.76 -9.41
N LEU A 160 -12.51 -0.29 -9.48
CA LEU A 160 -11.25 -0.37 -8.72
C LEU A 160 -10.28 0.76 -9.11
N ARG A 161 -10.13 1.01 -10.43
CA ARG A 161 -9.26 2.08 -10.93
C ARG A 161 -9.76 3.47 -10.54
N PHE A 162 -11.07 3.69 -10.54
CA PHE A 162 -11.65 4.94 -10.07
C PHE A 162 -11.24 5.21 -8.61
N HIS A 163 -11.41 4.23 -7.73
CA HIS A 163 -11.04 4.40 -6.32
C HIS A 163 -9.53 4.54 -6.11
N LEU A 164 -8.71 3.81 -6.88
CA LEU A 164 -7.27 3.83 -6.70
C LEU A 164 -6.59 5.06 -7.32
N PHE A 165 -7.02 5.51 -8.51
CA PHE A 165 -6.30 6.54 -9.28
C PHE A 165 -7.09 7.85 -9.42
N GLU A 166 -8.40 7.78 -9.68
CA GLU A 166 -9.19 8.97 -10.05
C GLU A 166 -9.78 9.70 -8.83
N SER A 167 -10.09 8.98 -7.76
CA SER A 167 -10.70 9.56 -6.55
C SER A 167 -9.69 10.21 -5.59
N ARG A 168 -8.39 10.16 -5.94
CA ARG A 168 -7.31 10.82 -5.19
C ARG A 168 -7.33 12.32 -5.47
N ALA A 169 -7.12 13.12 -4.44
CA ALA A 169 -7.01 14.56 -4.60
C ALA A 169 -5.68 14.90 -5.29
N GLN A 170 -5.74 15.33 -6.55
CA GLN A 170 -4.56 15.65 -7.37
C GLN A 170 -3.75 16.85 -6.82
N ASP A 171 -4.39 17.74 -6.05
CA ASP A 171 -3.78 18.90 -5.40
C ASP A 171 -3.66 18.75 -3.87
N ALA A 172 -3.52 17.51 -3.38
CA ALA A 172 -3.43 17.25 -1.93
C ALA A 172 -2.17 17.81 -1.28
N PHE A 173 -1.11 18.06 -2.06
CA PHE A 173 0.22 18.37 -1.56
C PHE A 173 0.64 19.79 -1.97
N GLN A 174 1.13 20.56 -1.00
CA GLN A 174 1.77 21.86 -1.18
C GLN A 174 3.26 21.69 -1.48
N ASP A 175 3.91 20.68 -0.88
CA ASP A 175 5.31 20.34 -1.19
C ASP A 175 5.44 19.88 -2.66
N GLU A 176 6.26 20.59 -3.43
CA GLU A 176 6.38 20.36 -4.87
C GLU A 176 6.94 18.98 -5.20
N ASN A 177 7.85 18.46 -4.37
CA ASN A 177 8.46 17.15 -4.59
C ASN A 177 7.47 16.02 -4.29
N LEU A 178 6.71 16.11 -3.19
CA LEU A 178 5.61 15.18 -2.90
C LEU A 178 4.56 15.20 -4.00
N ARG A 179 4.12 16.39 -4.42
CA ARG A 179 3.14 16.53 -5.51
C ARG A 179 3.65 15.88 -6.80
N ALA A 180 4.90 16.14 -7.18
CA ALA A 180 5.51 15.55 -8.37
C ALA A 180 5.59 14.02 -8.26
N ARG A 181 6.03 13.48 -7.11
CA ARG A 181 6.10 12.04 -6.84
C ARG A 181 4.74 11.36 -7.04
N TYR A 182 3.69 11.87 -6.38
CA TYR A 182 2.37 11.25 -6.43
C TYR A 182 1.71 11.37 -7.80
N LEU A 183 1.94 12.47 -8.51
CA LEU A 183 1.47 12.64 -9.89
C LEU A 183 2.14 11.62 -10.83
N GLU A 184 3.48 11.60 -10.85
CA GLU A 184 4.26 10.72 -11.71
C GLU A 184 3.94 9.25 -11.47
N THR A 185 4.02 8.81 -10.21
CA THR A 185 3.80 7.41 -9.84
C THR A 185 2.33 6.99 -10.06
N GLY A 186 1.38 7.90 -9.85
CA GLY A 186 -0.03 7.67 -10.15
C GLY A 186 -0.31 7.45 -11.63
N GLU A 187 0.24 8.29 -12.51
CA GLU A 187 0.10 8.16 -13.97
C GLU A 187 0.75 6.88 -14.49
N LEU A 188 1.97 6.57 -14.03
CA LEU A 188 2.69 5.36 -14.40
C LEU A 188 1.96 4.10 -13.92
N ALA A 189 1.52 4.06 -12.67
CA ALA A 189 0.77 2.92 -12.12
C ALA A 189 -0.56 2.73 -12.87
N ALA A 190 -1.28 3.81 -13.18
CA ALA A 190 -2.51 3.75 -13.95
C ALA A 190 -2.26 3.17 -15.35
N SER A 191 -1.22 3.64 -16.06
CA SER A 191 -0.85 3.12 -17.38
C SER A 191 -0.44 1.65 -17.33
N TYR A 192 0.44 1.29 -16.39
CA TYR A 192 0.95 -0.07 -16.23
C TYR A 192 -0.16 -1.07 -15.91
N THR A 193 -1.03 -0.74 -14.95
CA THR A 193 -2.17 -1.62 -14.60
C THR A 193 -3.18 -1.76 -15.74
N HIS A 194 -3.31 -0.76 -16.62
CA HIS A 194 -4.12 -0.87 -17.83
C HIS A 194 -3.50 -1.87 -18.80
N TYR A 195 -2.19 -1.78 -19.02
CA TYR A 195 -1.45 -2.74 -19.83
C TYR A 195 -1.56 -4.17 -19.28
N LEU A 196 -1.40 -4.37 -17.97
CA LEU A 196 -1.57 -5.68 -17.32
C LEU A 196 -2.94 -6.31 -17.62
N ASP A 197 -4.00 -5.49 -17.66
CA ASP A 197 -5.35 -5.96 -17.99
C ASP A 197 -5.49 -6.45 -19.44
N THR A 198 -4.64 -5.99 -20.36
CA THR A 198 -4.61 -6.47 -21.75
C THR A 198 -3.89 -7.80 -21.92
N LEU A 199 -3.02 -8.17 -20.98
CA LEU A 199 -2.25 -9.42 -21.06
C LEU A 199 -3.16 -10.64 -20.85
N ASN A 200 -2.91 -11.71 -21.59
CA ASN A 200 -3.55 -13.00 -21.34
C ASN A 200 -2.90 -13.70 -20.13
N GLY A 201 -3.56 -14.72 -19.56
CA GLY A 201 -3.08 -15.38 -18.34
C GLY A 201 -1.67 -15.98 -18.46
N ALA A 202 -1.24 -16.40 -19.66
CA ALA A 202 0.09 -16.94 -19.92
C ALA A 202 1.20 -15.89 -19.95
N ARG A 203 0.87 -14.61 -20.19
CA ARG A 203 1.81 -13.48 -20.19
C ARG A 203 1.80 -12.68 -18.89
N ARG A 204 0.98 -13.10 -17.91
CA ARG A 204 0.90 -12.52 -16.56
C ARG A 204 1.70 -13.32 -15.51
N LEU A 205 2.33 -14.42 -15.92
CA LEU A 205 3.19 -15.28 -15.09
C LEU A 205 4.66 -15.02 -15.42
#